data_AF-A0A1G9DJ56-F1
#
_entry.id   AF-A0A1G9DJ56-F1
#
_cell.length_a   1.000
_cell.length_b   1.000
_cell.length_c   1.000
_cell.angle_alpha   90.00
_cell.angle_beta   90.00
_cell.angle_gamma   90.00
#
_symmetry.space_group_name_H-M   'P 1'
#
loop_
_entity.id
_entity.type
_entity.pdbx_description
1 polymer ?
#
loop_
_entity_poly.entity_id
_entity_poly.type
_entity_poly.pdbx_seq_one_letter_code
_entity_poly.pdbx_strand_id
1 'polypeptide(L)'
;MECITRTALGSFEETVGRLKELIVARGLTLFAVIEHDVAAATAGLKMRPCKVMVFGSPEAGAPVMIASPLAALDLPLKLLVWQDASGKTRVSHHVVSELQHRHGLIGEQAAPLHALEELACAVTGTGGGAAFECRDGQGPGSRAKRPGSAATTSEMVDGGLPRSRRMSEVTRS
;
A
#
# COMPACT_ATOMS: atom_id res chain seq x y z
N MET A 1 0.98 4.41 7.54
CA MET A 1 1.50 3.13 7.04
C MET A 1 2.75 3.45 6.29
N GLU A 2 3.89 3.20 6.90
CA GLU A 2 5.18 3.50 6.32
C GLU A 2 5.60 2.37 5.37
N CYS A 3 6.21 2.75 4.26
CA CYS A 3 6.71 1.83 3.25
C CYS A 3 8.20 2.02 3.05
N ILE A 4 8.93 0.92 2.95
CA ILE A 4 10.30 0.93 2.41
C ILE A 4 10.20 0.82 0.90
N THR A 5 10.93 1.67 0.18
CA THR A 5 11.05 1.62 -1.28
C THR A 5 12.51 1.52 -1.68
N ARG A 6 12.83 0.54 -2.52
CA ARG A 6 14.18 0.29 -3.04
C ARG A 6 14.19 0.33 -4.57
N THR A 7 15.33 0.72 -5.14
CA THR A 7 15.53 0.68 -6.60
C THR A 7 16.00 -0.70 -7.02
N ALA A 8 15.30 -1.34 -7.95
CA ALA A 8 15.72 -2.64 -8.47
C ALA A 8 16.91 -2.48 -9.44
N LEU A 9 17.71 -3.54 -9.56
CA LEU A 9 18.88 -3.57 -10.46
C LEU A 9 18.51 -3.77 -11.94
N GLY A 10 17.33 -4.33 -12.21
CA GLY A 10 16.88 -4.67 -13.56
C GLY A 10 15.67 -3.87 -14.03
N SER A 11 15.24 -4.17 -15.25
CA SER A 11 13.96 -3.71 -15.79
C SER A 11 12.79 -4.25 -14.97
N PHE A 12 11.60 -3.73 -15.26
CA PHE A 12 10.39 -4.10 -14.54
C PHE A 12 10.08 -5.60 -14.67
N GLU A 13 10.08 -6.13 -15.89
CA GLU A 13 9.76 -7.54 -16.13
C GLU A 13 10.86 -8.48 -15.61
N GLU A 14 12.13 -8.10 -15.71
CA GLU A 14 13.23 -8.87 -15.10
C GLU A 14 13.10 -8.94 -13.58
N THR A 15 12.73 -7.82 -12.94
CA THR A 15 12.53 -7.76 -11.48
C THR A 15 11.35 -8.63 -11.06
N VAL A 16 10.22 -8.55 -11.78
CA VAL A 16 9.04 -9.38 -11.53
C VAL A 16 9.37 -10.87 -11.71
N GLY A 17 10.06 -11.24 -12.80
CA GLY A 17 10.48 -12.61 -13.06
C GLY A 17 11.39 -13.16 -11.96
N ARG A 18 12.43 -12.40 -11.59
CA ARG A 18 13.37 -12.77 -10.52
C ARG A 18 12.68 -12.91 -9.17
N LEU A 19 11.73 -12.03 -8.83
CA LEU A 19 10.95 -12.15 -7.59
C LEU A 19 10.09 -13.41 -7.59
N LYS A 20 9.44 -13.77 -8.71
CA LYS A 20 8.65 -15.01 -8.82
C LYS A 20 9.52 -16.24 -8.54
N GLU A 21 10.69 -16.29 -9.16
CA GLU A 21 11.67 -17.38 -8.96
C GLU A 21 12.14 -17.45 -7.51
N LEU A 22 12.54 -16.32 -6.92
CA LEU A 22 13.04 -16.27 -5.55
C LEU A 22 11.97 -16.64 -4.51
N ILE A 23 10.72 -16.26 -4.72
CA ILE A 23 9.60 -16.64 -3.85
C ILE A 23 9.47 -18.17 -3.82
N VAL A 24 9.41 -18.80 -4.99
CA VAL A 24 9.28 -20.26 -5.10
C VAL A 24 10.53 -20.98 -4.57
N ALA A 25 11.73 -20.49 -4.90
CA ALA A 25 12.99 -21.06 -4.44
C ALA A 25 13.16 -21.05 -2.91
N ARG A 26 12.47 -20.14 -2.22
CA ARG A 26 12.43 -20.05 -0.75
C ARG A 26 11.32 -20.89 -0.12
N GLY A 27 10.62 -21.72 -0.91
CA GLY A 27 9.50 -22.53 -0.44
C GLY A 27 8.24 -21.71 -0.11
N LEU A 28 8.15 -20.46 -0.58
CA LEU A 28 6.97 -19.62 -0.40
C LEU A 28 6.00 -19.83 -1.55
N THR A 29 4.71 -19.77 -1.25
CA THR A 29 3.64 -19.82 -2.26
C THR A 29 3.41 -18.42 -2.82
N LEU A 30 3.48 -18.27 -4.15
CA LEU A 30 2.99 -17.09 -4.84
C LEU A 30 1.48 -17.25 -5.08
N PHE A 31 0.66 -16.59 -4.26
CA PHE A 31 -0.80 -16.70 -4.33
C PHE A 31 -1.37 -15.94 -5.53
N ALA A 32 -0.85 -14.74 -5.79
CA ALA A 32 -1.34 -13.90 -6.87
C ALA A 32 -0.28 -12.90 -7.34
N VAL A 33 -0.41 -12.48 -8.59
CA VAL A 33 0.20 -11.26 -9.11
C VAL A 33 -0.94 -10.40 -9.64
N ILE A 34 -1.16 -9.25 -9.02
CA ILE A 34 -2.21 -8.30 -9.37
C ILE A 34 -1.59 -7.27 -10.32
N GLU A 35 -2.04 -7.24 -11.57
CA GLU A 35 -1.52 -6.36 -12.61
C GLU A 35 -2.36 -5.08 -12.73
N HIS A 36 -2.04 -4.09 -11.91
CA HIS A 36 -2.83 -2.84 -11.84
C HIS A 36 -2.75 -2.02 -13.12
N ASP A 37 -1.61 -2.04 -13.81
CA ASP A 37 -1.42 -1.39 -15.10
C ASP A 37 -2.33 -1.97 -16.18
N VAL A 38 -2.45 -3.30 -16.23
CA VAL A 38 -3.36 -4.01 -17.15
C VAL A 38 -4.83 -3.73 -16.80
N ALA A 39 -5.18 -3.77 -15.51
CA ALA A 39 -6.52 -3.45 -15.05
C ALA A 39 -6.91 -2.00 -15.38
N ALA A 40 -5.99 -1.05 -15.20
CA ALA A 40 -6.20 0.35 -15.57
C ALA A 40 -6.39 0.52 -17.09
N ALA A 41 -5.58 -0.16 -17.90
CA ALA A 41 -5.71 -0.13 -19.36
C ALA A 41 -7.07 -0.64 -19.83
N THR A 42 -7.59 -1.70 -19.20
CA THR A 42 -8.94 -2.24 -19.47
C THR A 42 -10.05 -1.23 -19.16
N ALA A 43 -9.82 -0.34 -18.19
CA ALA A 43 -10.71 0.77 -17.86
C ALA A 43 -10.47 2.05 -18.69
N GLY A 44 -9.62 2.00 -19.71
CA GLY A 44 -9.28 3.16 -20.55
C GLY A 44 -8.32 4.17 -19.89
N LEU A 45 -7.69 3.80 -18.78
CA LEU A 45 -6.73 4.62 -18.05
C LEU A 45 -5.29 4.24 -18.42
N LYS A 46 -4.40 5.23 -18.47
CA LYS A 46 -2.96 4.99 -18.61
C LYS A 46 -2.30 4.96 -17.24
N MET A 47 -1.61 3.87 -16.95
CA MET A 47 -0.82 3.70 -15.73
C MET A 47 0.57 3.19 -16.11
N ARG A 48 1.60 3.63 -15.39
CA ARG A 48 2.95 3.04 -15.52
C ARG A 48 2.92 1.59 -15.04
N PRO A 49 3.88 0.74 -15.45
CA PRO A 49 3.98 -0.64 -14.97
C PRO A 49 3.87 -0.71 -13.45
N CYS A 50 2.93 -1.53 -12.97
CA CYS A 50 2.56 -1.59 -11.55
C CYS A 50 1.90 -2.94 -11.23
N LYS A 51 2.60 -3.77 -10.46
CA LYS A 51 2.15 -5.11 -10.07
C LYS A 51 2.31 -5.31 -8.57
N VAL A 52 1.31 -5.91 -7.93
CA VAL A 52 1.41 -6.37 -6.52
C VAL A 52 1.55 -7.88 -6.52
N MET A 53 2.63 -8.37 -5.90
CA MET A 53 2.88 -9.80 -5.71
C MET A 53 2.44 -10.19 -4.30
N VAL A 54 1.52 -11.15 -4.22
CA VAL A 54 0.95 -11.65 -2.96
C VAL A 54 1.50 -13.05 -2.71
N PHE A 55 2.21 -13.24 -1.61
CA PHE A 55 2.93 -14.48 -1.32
C PHE A 55 3.00 -14.77 0.18
N GLY A 56 3.35 -16.00 0.54
CA GLY A 56 3.58 -16.38 1.93
C GLY A 56 3.73 -17.88 2.11
N SER A 57 3.77 -18.32 3.37
CA SER A 57 3.72 -19.73 3.75
C SER A 57 2.52 -19.94 4.67
N PRO A 58 1.56 -20.83 4.33
CA PRO A 58 0.49 -21.19 5.25
C PRO A 58 1.01 -21.73 6.58
N GLU A 59 2.08 -22.53 6.55
CA GLU A 59 2.70 -23.12 7.75
C GLU A 59 3.30 -22.05 8.67
N ALA A 60 3.94 -21.03 8.11
CA ALA A 60 4.54 -19.94 8.87
C ALA A 60 3.51 -18.87 9.27
N GLY A 61 2.49 -18.63 8.44
CA GLY A 61 1.51 -17.56 8.62
C GLY A 61 0.32 -17.93 9.51
N ALA A 62 -0.11 -19.20 9.52
CA ALA A 62 -1.23 -19.62 10.36
C ALA A 62 -0.97 -19.40 11.87
N PRO A 63 0.22 -19.72 12.42
CA PRO A 63 0.53 -19.41 13.83
C PRO A 63 0.41 -17.91 14.16
N VAL A 64 0.81 -17.05 13.23
CA VAL A 64 0.68 -15.58 13.37
C VAL A 64 -0.78 -15.18 13.48
N MET A 65 -1.65 -15.72 12.61
CA MET A 65 -3.09 -15.44 12.64
C MET A 65 -3.79 -16.06 13.86
N ILE A 66 -3.32 -17.20 14.37
CA ILE A 66 -3.83 -17.79 15.61
C ILE A 66 -3.49 -16.90 16.81
N ALA A 67 -2.27 -16.36 16.87
CA ALA A 67 -1.85 -15.44 17.92
C ALA A 67 -2.55 -14.07 17.81
N SER A 68 -2.74 -13.58 16.59
CA SER A 68 -3.37 -12.29 16.30
C SER A 68 -4.26 -12.40 15.06
N PRO A 69 -5.58 -12.64 15.24
CA PRO A 69 -6.50 -12.84 14.11
C PRO A 69 -6.54 -11.66 13.12
N LEU A 70 -6.31 -10.43 13.60
CA LEU A 70 -6.27 -9.24 12.75
C LEU A 70 -5.07 -9.22 11.80
N ALA A 71 -4.03 -10.03 12.05
CA ALA A 71 -2.91 -10.21 11.13
C ALA A 71 -3.36 -10.75 9.76
N ALA A 72 -4.53 -11.40 9.68
CA ALA A 72 -5.13 -11.85 8.42
C ALA A 72 -5.46 -10.70 7.44
N LEU A 73 -5.53 -9.44 7.90
CA LEU A 73 -5.70 -8.28 7.01
C LEU A 73 -4.40 -7.93 6.27
N ASP A 74 -3.25 -8.16 6.91
CA ASP A 74 -1.94 -7.88 6.35
C ASP A 74 -1.31 -9.12 5.68
N LEU A 75 -1.78 -10.33 6.00
CA LEU A 75 -1.39 -11.59 5.39
C LEU A 75 -2.34 -12.01 4.24
N PRO A 76 -1.85 -12.68 3.18
CA PRO A 76 -0.44 -12.94 2.89
C PRO A 76 0.36 -11.67 2.60
N LEU A 77 1.69 -11.79 2.65
CA LEU A 77 2.64 -10.69 2.45
C LEU A 77 2.55 -10.14 1.03
N LYS A 78 2.89 -8.85 0.88
CA LYS A 78 2.73 -8.11 -0.38
C LYS A 78 4.01 -7.35 -0.73
N LEU A 79 4.51 -7.54 -1.95
CA LEU A 79 5.53 -6.70 -2.57
C LEU A 79 4.90 -5.94 -3.73
N LEU A 80 5.05 -4.62 -3.74
CA LEU A 80 4.69 -3.76 -4.86
C LEU A 80 5.91 -3.58 -5.76
N VAL A 81 5.81 -3.96 -7.03
CA VAL A 81 6.79 -3.64 -8.07
C VAL A 81 6.17 -2.59 -8.98
N TRP A 82 6.84 -1.47 -9.20
CA TRP A 82 6.29 -0.37 -9.97
C TRP A 82 7.38 0.46 -10.66
N GLN A 83 7.03 1.18 -11.72
CA GLN A 83 7.93 2.16 -12.34
C GLN A 83 7.60 3.59 -11.89
N ASP A 84 8.64 4.30 -11.46
CA ASP A 84 8.54 5.72 -11.15
C ASP A 84 8.50 6.60 -12.41
N ALA A 85 8.34 7.90 -12.24
CA ALA A 85 8.26 8.85 -13.36
C ALA A 85 9.58 8.95 -14.16
N SER A 86 10.71 8.49 -13.61
CA SER A 86 12.00 8.42 -14.30
C SER A 86 12.21 7.11 -15.06
N GLY A 87 11.21 6.21 -15.04
CA GLY A 87 11.28 4.88 -15.66
C GLY A 87 12.08 3.86 -14.84
N LYS A 88 12.49 4.19 -13.61
CA LYS A 88 13.20 3.25 -12.73
C LYS A 88 12.22 2.29 -12.08
N THR A 89 12.58 1.01 -12.07
CA THR A 89 11.87 -0.02 -11.33
C THR A 89 12.10 0.15 -9.83
N ARG A 90 11.00 0.19 -9.07
CA ARG A 90 10.96 0.29 -7.62
C ARG A 90 10.28 -0.94 -7.05
N VAL A 91 10.77 -1.37 -5.90
CA VAL A 91 10.16 -2.43 -5.09
C VAL A 91 9.83 -1.84 -3.73
N SER A 92 8.57 -1.93 -3.34
CA SER A 92 8.06 -1.36 -2.09
C SER A 92 7.34 -2.41 -1.25
N HIS A 93 7.47 -2.30 0.07
CA HIS A 93 6.71 -3.09 1.04
C HIS A 93 6.46 -2.28 2.32
N HIS A 94 5.48 -2.71 3.12
CA HIS A 94 5.28 -2.17 4.46
C HIS A 94 6.49 -2.48 5.35
N VAL A 95 6.82 -1.55 6.25
CA VAL A 95 7.88 -1.74 7.24
C VAL A 95 7.53 -2.95 8.13
N VAL A 96 8.46 -3.91 8.26
CA VAL A 96 8.22 -5.14 9.02
C VAL A 96 7.97 -4.85 10.50
N SER A 97 8.72 -3.93 11.10
CA SER A 97 8.52 -3.54 12.51
C SER A 97 7.16 -2.89 12.77
N GLU A 98 6.58 -2.17 11.80
CA GLU A 98 5.21 -1.66 11.93
C GLU A 98 4.18 -2.80 11.92
N LEU A 99 4.36 -3.82 11.08
CA LEU A 99 3.48 -5.00 11.05
C LEU A 99 3.56 -5.77 12.37
N GLN A 100 4.77 -5.95 12.90
CA GLN A 100 5.00 -6.59 14.19
C GLN A 100 4.30 -5.82 15.31
N HIS A 101 4.53 -4.50 15.38
CA HIS A 101 3.92 -3.64 16.40
C HIS A 101 2.40 -3.63 16.32
N ARG A 102 1.84 -3.51 15.10
CA ARG A 102 0.39 -3.47 14.86
C ARG A 102 -0.33 -4.72 15.34
N HIS A 103 0.30 -5.88 15.19
CA HIS A 103 -0.30 -7.18 15.51
C HIS A 103 0.20 -7.77 16.84
N GLY A 104 1.06 -7.06 17.57
CA GLY A 104 1.61 -7.52 18.86
C GLY A 104 2.52 -8.75 18.74
N LEU A 105 3.22 -8.90 17.61
CA LEU A 105 4.05 -10.07 17.32
C LEU A 105 5.46 -9.89 17.91
N ILE A 106 5.94 -10.90 18.64
CA ILE A 106 7.27 -10.88 19.28
C ILE A 106 8.08 -12.13 18.96
N GLY A 107 9.41 -12.01 18.93
CA GLY A 107 10.32 -13.13 18.71
C GLY A 107 9.97 -13.96 17.46
N GLU A 108 9.84 -15.27 17.64
CA GLU A 108 9.57 -16.23 16.55
C GLU A 108 8.28 -15.97 15.77
N GLN A 109 7.27 -15.31 16.34
CA GLN A 109 6.03 -15.01 15.61
C GLN A 109 6.25 -13.99 14.49
N ALA A 110 7.30 -13.18 14.62
CA ALA A 110 7.62 -12.13 13.68
C ALA A 110 8.55 -12.61 12.55
N ALA A 111 9.22 -13.75 12.75
CA ALA A 111 10.19 -14.31 11.80
C ALA A 111 9.64 -14.42 10.35
N PRO A 112 8.39 -14.86 10.12
CA PRO A 112 7.86 -15.01 8.76
C PRO A 112 7.79 -13.69 7.97
N LEU A 113 7.73 -12.54 8.65
CA LEU A 113 7.57 -11.23 8.01
C LEU A 113 8.87 -10.74 7.35
N HIS A 114 10.04 -11.22 7.80
CA HIS A 114 11.35 -10.80 7.26
C HIS A 114 11.56 -11.23 5.80
N ALA A 115 10.77 -12.19 5.30
CA ALA A 115 10.76 -12.55 3.89
C ALA A 115 10.55 -11.34 2.96
N LEU A 116 9.82 -10.30 3.39
CA LEU A 116 9.65 -9.05 2.64
C LEU A 116 10.98 -8.35 2.40
N GLU A 117 11.74 -8.11 3.46
CA GLU A 117 12.99 -7.36 3.42
C GLU A 117 14.06 -8.12 2.63
N GLU A 118 14.12 -9.43 2.81
CA GLU A 118 15.08 -10.30 2.14
C GLU A 118 14.81 -10.41 0.64
N LEU A 119 13.55 -10.60 0.22
CA LEU A 119 13.17 -10.66 -1.19
C LEU A 119 13.39 -9.31 -1.86
N ALA A 120 12.99 -8.21 -1.22
CA ALA A 120 13.25 -6.88 -1.74
C ALA A 120 14.76 -6.64 -1.89
N CYS A 121 15.57 -7.02 -0.89
CA CYS A 121 17.03 -6.86 -0.93
C CYS A 121 17.65 -7.64 -2.10
N ALA A 122 17.20 -8.88 -2.33
CA ALA A 122 17.76 -9.77 -3.36
C ALA A 122 17.61 -9.29 -4.82
N VAL A 123 16.76 -8.30 -5.07
CA VAL A 123 16.54 -7.70 -6.40
C VAL A 123 16.97 -6.23 -6.48
N THR A 124 17.51 -5.69 -5.39
CA THR A 124 17.92 -4.27 -5.27
C THR A 124 19.41 -4.17 -4.95
N GLY A 125 20.07 -3.11 -5.40
CA GLY A 125 21.48 -2.88 -5.06
C GLY A 125 21.66 -2.56 -3.57
N THR A 126 22.86 -2.81 -3.02
CA THR A 126 23.27 -2.47 -1.64
C THR A 126 23.44 -0.96 -1.38
N GLY A 127 22.80 -0.12 -2.20
CA GLY A 127 22.82 1.33 -2.06
C GLY A 127 21.83 1.80 -1.00
N GLY A 128 22.28 1.83 0.25
CA GLY A 128 21.88 2.75 1.30
C GLY A 128 20.40 2.75 1.69
N GLY A 129 20.13 2.34 2.93
CA GLY A 129 18.89 2.69 3.61
C GLY A 129 18.69 4.21 3.54
N ALA A 130 17.76 4.63 2.69
CA ALA A 130 17.16 5.92 2.77
C ALA A 130 15.68 5.68 2.54
N ALA A 131 14.92 5.74 3.63
CA ALA A 131 13.51 6.09 3.58
C ALA A 131 13.43 7.42 2.83
N PHE A 132 13.24 7.36 1.50
CA PHE A 132 12.81 8.50 0.73
C PHE A 132 11.32 8.32 0.48
N GLU A 133 10.60 9.05 1.33
CA GLU A 133 9.20 9.50 1.24
C GLU A 133 8.40 8.93 0.06
N CYS A 134 7.32 8.21 0.39
CA CYS A 134 6.12 8.21 -0.44
C CYS A 134 5.64 9.67 -0.57
N ARG A 135 6.15 10.39 -1.57
CA ARG A 135 5.58 11.66 -2.00
C ARG A 135 4.72 11.38 -3.22
N ASP A 136 3.41 11.51 -3.01
CA ASP A 136 2.36 11.30 -3.98
C ASP A 136 2.67 11.97 -5.32
N GLY A 137 2.38 11.24 -6.40
CA GLY A 137 2.51 11.69 -7.77
C GLY A 137 1.52 12.80 -8.13
N GLN A 138 1.68 13.99 -7.57
CA GLN A 138 1.06 15.21 -8.08
C GLN A 138 1.93 15.78 -9.20
N GLY A 139 1.61 15.43 -10.45
CA GLY A 139 2.13 16.15 -11.62
C GLY A 139 1.71 17.63 -11.57
N PRO A 140 2.48 18.54 -12.18
CA PRO A 140 2.16 19.96 -12.17
C PRO A 140 0.93 20.22 -13.04
N GLY A 141 -0.22 20.34 -12.40
CA GLY A 141 -1.41 20.93 -13.00
C GLY A 141 -1.16 22.43 -13.20
N SER A 142 -1.04 22.83 -14.46
CA SER A 142 -0.95 24.22 -14.89
C SER A 142 -2.19 25.00 -14.44
N ARG A 143 -2.13 25.73 -13.33
CA ARG A 143 -3.17 26.68 -12.97
C ARG A 143 -2.91 27.99 -13.70
N ALA A 144 -3.63 28.17 -14.81
CA ALA A 144 -3.71 29.46 -15.50
C ALA A 144 -4.21 30.55 -14.53
N LYS A 145 -3.46 31.65 -14.50
CA LYS A 145 -3.71 32.88 -13.74
C LYS A 145 -4.96 33.56 -14.27
N ARG A 146 -5.99 33.76 -13.43
CA ARG A 146 -7.06 34.75 -13.67
C ARG A 146 -6.82 35.96 -12.76
N PRO A 147 -6.89 37.20 -13.26
CA PRO A 147 -6.76 38.38 -12.42
C PRO A 147 -8.07 38.67 -11.66
N GLY A 148 -7.93 39.21 -10.44
CA GLY A 148 -9.02 39.85 -9.67
C GLY A 148 -9.53 41.10 -10.36
N SER A 149 -10.58 41.81 -9.92
CA SER A 149 -11.08 42.09 -8.57
C SER A 149 -12.43 42.80 -8.73
N ALA A 150 -13.35 42.66 -7.78
CA ALA A 150 -13.97 43.78 -7.04
C ALA A 150 -15.17 43.31 -6.22
N ALA A 151 -15.19 43.77 -4.96
CA ALA A 151 -16.22 43.57 -3.97
C ALA A 151 -17.50 44.35 -4.27
N THR A 152 -18.65 43.86 -3.81
CA THR A 152 -19.76 44.69 -3.32
C THR A 152 -20.52 43.92 -2.25
N THR A 153 -20.69 44.57 -1.11
CA THR A 153 -21.48 44.23 0.08
C THR A 153 -22.99 44.18 -0.19
N SER A 154 -23.72 43.22 0.39
CA SER A 154 -24.89 43.55 1.24
C SER A 154 -25.46 42.34 1.99
N GLU A 155 -25.75 42.62 3.27
CA GLU A 155 -26.88 42.18 4.10
C GLU A 155 -27.04 40.77 4.69
N MET A 156 -27.25 40.85 6.01
CA MET A 156 -27.73 39.86 6.96
C MET A 156 -29.22 39.57 6.75
N VAL A 157 -29.64 38.31 6.89
CA VAL A 157 -30.94 37.97 7.50
C VAL A 157 -30.80 36.67 8.31
N ASP A 158 -31.32 36.79 9.52
CA ASP A 158 -31.47 35.87 10.65
C ASP A 158 -32.38 34.65 10.37
N GLY A 159 -32.27 33.57 11.15
CA GLY A 159 -33.28 32.51 11.12
C GLY A 159 -32.91 31.09 11.59
N GLY A 160 -32.63 30.92 12.88
CA GLY A 160 -33.21 29.85 13.74
C GLY A 160 -33.05 28.35 13.39
N LEU A 161 -32.30 27.63 14.25
CA LEU A 161 -32.53 26.20 14.53
C LEU A 161 -33.85 25.99 15.29
N PRO A 162 -34.40 24.75 15.28
CA PRO A 162 -34.55 24.10 16.58
C PRO A 162 -34.20 22.60 16.64
N ARG A 163 -34.01 22.19 17.89
CA ARG A 163 -33.53 20.92 18.43
C ARG A 163 -34.56 19.79 18.40
N SER A 164 -34.01 18.56 18.36
CA SER A 164 -34.44 17.29 18.98
C SER A 164 -35.91 17.04 19.39
N ARG A 165 -36.43 15.86 19.02
CA ARG A 165 -37.32 15.09 19.88
C ARG A 165 -36.89 13.62 19.99
N ARG A 166 -36.67 13.20 21.23
CA ARG A 166 -36.76 11.82 21.74
C ARG A 166 -38.23 11.43 21.95
N MET A 167 -38.41 10.16 22.34
CA MET A 167 -39.61 9.45 22.83
C MET A 167 -40.30 8.66 21.71
N SER A 168 -40.65 7.38 21.83
CA SER A 168 -40.76 6.50 23.01
C SER A 168 -41.03 5.05 22.56
N GLU A 169 -40.68 4.11 23.44
CA GLU A 169 -41.06 2.70 23.43
C GLU A 169 -42.57 2.49 23.21
N VAL A 170 -42.93 1.39 22.51
CA VAL A 170 -44.23 0.72 22.67
C VAL A 170 -43.99 -0.80 22.78
N THR A 171 -44.66 -1.32 23.79
CA THR A 171 -44.74 -2.64 24.41
C THR A 171 -45.18 -3.82 23.53
N ARG A 172 -44.61 -5.00 23.87
CA ARG A 172 -45.19 -6.35 23.99
C ARG A 172 -46.57 -6.62 23.37
N SER A 173 -46.64 -7.70 22.58
CA SER A 173 -47.55 -8.84 22.81
C SER A 173 -46.86 -10.12 22.36
#